data_AF-A0A505D3Y6-F1
#
_entry.id   AF-A0A505D3Y6-F1
#
_cell.length_a   1.000
_cell.length_b   1.000
_cell.length_c   1.000
_cell.angle_alpha   90.00
_cell.angle_beta   90.00
_cell.angle_gamma   90.00
#
_symmetry.space_group_name_H-M   'P 1'
#
loop_
_entity.id
_entity.type
_entity.pdbx_description
1 polymer ?
#
loop_
_entity_poly.entity_id
_entity_poly.type
_entity_poly.pdbx_seq_one_letter_code
_entity_poly.pdbx_strand_id
1 'polypeptide(L)' 'MTAHRRDSVLRPGDWITFDDGDHQVVGLAGTSVRLRSEAAGAESVVLASHLMASPDFAVTGARLPPSDERATLTDSRH' A
#
# COMPACT_ATOMS: atom_id res chain seq x y z
N MET A 1 -26.89 -12.42 2.24
CA MET A 1 -25.61 -13.07 1.88
C MET A 1 -25.17 -12.55 0.52
N THR A 2 -24.47 -11.43 0.45
CA THR A 2 -23.95 -10.89 -0.81
C THR A 2 -22.48 -11.27 -0.94
N ALA A 3 -22.21 -12.20 -1.85
CA ALA A 3 -20.88 -12.60 -2.25
C ALA A 3 -20.21 -11.46 -3.03
N HIS A 4 -19.20 -10.84 -2.45
CA HIS A 4 -18.15 -10.15 -3.18
C HIS A 4 -16.80 -10.74 -2.79
N ARG A 5 -16.64 -12.06 -2.95
CA ARG A 5 -15.30 -12.60 -3.20
C ARG A 5 -14.93 -12.22 -4.62
N ARG A 6 -14.58 -10.94 -4.80
CA ARG A 6 -13.63 -10.60 -5.84
C ARG A 6 -12.34 -11.25 -5.36
N ASP A 7 -11.82 -12.21 -6.10
CA ASP A 7 -10.43 -12.58 -6.01
C ASP A 7 -9.62 -11.33 -6.32
N SER A 8 -9.43 -10.48 -5.31
CA SER A 8 -8.64 -9.26 -5.42
C SER A 8 -7.20 -9.71 -5.58
N VAL A 9 -6.79 -9.86 -6.84
CA VAL A 9 -5.39 -10.04 -7.21
C VAL A 9 -4.65 -8.80 -6.74
N LEU A 10 -3.78 -8.98 -5.75
CA LEU A 10 -2.87 -7.93 -5.29
C LEU A 10 -1.98 -7.51 -6.46
N ARG A 11 -1.85 -6.21 -6.70
CA ARG A 11 -1.07 -5.64 -7.80
C ARG A 11 -0.07 -4.61 -7.28
N PRO A 12 1.09 -4.44 -7.94
CA PRO A 12 1.94 -3.29 -7.69
C PRO A 12 1.13 -1.99 -7.84
N GLY A 13 1.26 -1.10 -6.86
CA GLY A 13 0.48 0.13 -6.71
C GLY A 13 -0.67 0.04 -5.71
N ASP A 14 -1.10 -1.18 -5.33
CA ASP A 14 -2.10 -1.36 -4.29
C ASP A 14 -1.54 -0.99 -2.92
N TRP A 15 -2.40 -0.44 -2.07
CA TRP A 15 -2.11 -0.22 -0.67
C TRP A 15 -2.75 -1.30 0.18
N ILE A 16 -2.00 -1.70 1.21
CA ILE A 16 -2.40 -2.68 2.21
C ILE A 16 -2.14 -2.12 3.59
N THR A 17 -2.95 -2.54 4.56
CA THR A 17 -2.64 -2.38 5.98
C THR A 17 -2.04 -3.70 6.46
N PHE A 18 -0.90 -3.63 7.13
CA PHE A 18 -0.14 -4.76 7.66
C PHE A 18 0.80 -4.28 8.77
N ASP A 19 0.95 -5.05 9.85
CA ASP A 19 1.83 -4.71 10.98
C ASP A 19 1.53 -3.32 11.57
N ASP A 20 0.24 -3.05 11.81
CA ASP A 20 -0.29 -1.76 12.29
C ASP A 20 0.09 -0.53 11.43
N GLY A 21 0.51 -0.74 10.19
CA GLY A 21 0.93 0.32 9.28
C GLY A 21 0.37 0.17 7.87
N ASP A 22 0.36 1.27 7.14
CA ASP A 22 0.03 1.29 5.72
C ASP A 22 1.28 1.08 4.87
N HIS A 23 1.17 0.18 3.91
CA HIS A 23 2.25 -0.21 3.01
C HIS A 23 1.77 -0.23 1.56
N GLN A 24 2.59 0.31 0.66
CA GLN A 24 2.36 0.21 -0.77
C GLN A 24 3.04 -1.04 -1.33
N VAL A 25 2.32 -1.82 -2.13
CA VAL A 25 2.91 -2.91 -2.91
C VAL A 25 3.74 -2.32 -4.04
N VAL A 26 5.05 -2.44 -3.98
CA VAL A 26 5.96 -1.93 -5.01
C VAL A 26 6.36 -3.02 -6.02
N GLY A 27 6.13 -4.30 -5.68
CA GLY A 27 6.43 -5.40 -6.59
C GLY A 27 5.97 -6.76 -6.07
N LEU A 28 5.85 -7.70 -7.00
CA LEU A 28 5.56 -9.10 -6.73
C LEU A 28 6.61 -9.96 -7.44
N ALA A 29 7.18 -10.92 -6.73
CA ALA A 29 8.16 -11.85 -7.27
C ALA A 29 7.86 -13.26 -6.76
N GLY A 30 7.28 -14.11 -7.62
CA GLY A 30 6.80 -15.43 -7.22
C GLY A 30 5.74 -15.32 -6.13
N THR A 31 6.03 -15.86 -4.95
CA THR A 31 5.17 -15.80 -3.75
C THR A 31 5.55 -14.67 -2.79
N SER A 32 6.53 -13.84 -3.14
CA SER A 32 7.02 -12.74 -2.31
C SER A 32 6.42 -11.42 -2.78
N VAL A 33 6.03 -10.60 -1.81
CA VAL A 33 5.47 -9.26 -1.99
C VAL A 33 6.47 -8.26 -1.45
N ARG A 34 6.85 -7.27 -2.28
CA ARG A 34 7.70 -6.17 -1.87
C ARG A 34 6.83 -5.00 -1.50
N LEU A 35 6.99 -4.53 -0.27
CA LEU A 35 6.20 -3.50 0.38
C LEU A 35 7.06 -2.30 0.66
N ARG A 36 6.49 -1.11 0.59
CA ARG A 36 7.10 0.15 1.02
C ARG A 36 6.25 0.77 2.11
N SER A 37 6.84 0.98 3.28
CA SER A 37 6.17 1.67 4.39
C SER A 37 5.90 3.12 4.04
N GLU A 38 4.68 3.59 4.30
CA GLU A 38 4.32 5.00 4.16
C GLU A 38 5.10 5.86 5.16
N ALA A 39 5.04 5.49 6.44
CA ALA A 39 5.62 6.27 7.53
C ALA A 39 7.16 6.36 7.47
N ALA A 40 7.84 5.26 7.14
CA ALA A 40 9.30 5.20 7.13
C ALA A 40 9.92 5.30 5.73
N GLY A 41 9.12 5.15 4.66
CA GLY A 41 9.61 5.03 3.29
C GLY A 41 10.44 3.77 3.00
N ALA A 42 10.66 2.91 4.01
CA ALA A 42 11.51 1.73 3.94
C ALA A 42 10.85 0.61 3.13
N GLU A 43 11.66 -0.12 2.35
CA GLU A 43 11.21 -1.30 1.60
C GLU A 43 11.43 -2.59 2.40
N SER A 44 10.48 -3.51 2.33
CA SER A 44 10.53 -4.84 2.95
C SER A 44 9.98 -5.90 1.99
N VAL A 45 10.41 -7.15 2.14
CA VAL A 45 9.91 -8.29 1.36
C VAL A 45 9.24 -9.27 2.30
N VAL A 46 7.96 -9.55 2.05
CA VAL A 46 7.11 -10.39 2.88
C VAL A 46 6.49 -11.49 2.02
N LEU A 47 6.37 -12.71 2.55
CA LEU A 47 5.70 -13.80 1.83
C LEU A 47 4.19 -13.56 1.75
N ALA A 48 3.59 -13.81 0.59
CA ALA A 48 2.15 -13.69 0.38
C ALA A 48 1.36 -14.59 1.35
N SER A 49 1.88 -15.78 1.67
CA SER A 49 1.29 -16.67 2.67
C SER A 49 1.29 -16.08 4.07
N HIS A 50 2.30 -15.28 4.42
CA HIS A 50 2.37 -14.62 5.71
C HIS A 50 1.35 -13.48 5.81
N LEU A 51 1.22 -12.67 4.74
CA LEU A 51 0.18 -11.64 4.65
C LEU A 51 -1.22 -12.24 4.79
N MET A 52 -1.51 -13.32 4.03
CA MET A 52 -2.81 -14.00 4.08
C MET A 52 -3.13 -14.65 5.44
N ALA A 53 -2.10 -14.97 6.23
CA ALA A 53 -2.28 -15.53 7.57
C ALA A 53 -2.40 -14.45 8.65
N SER A 54 -2.09 -13.20 8.34
CA SER A 54 -2.16 -12.08 9.29
C SER A 54 -3.61 -11.59 9.44
N PRO A 55 -4.15 -11.47 10.66
CA PRO A 55 -5.52 -11.01 10.88
C PRO A 55 -5.72 -9.53 10.51
N ASP A 56 -4.64 -8.74 10.57
CA ASP A 56 -4.68 -7.30 10.33
C ASP A 56 -4.45 -6.95 8.86
N PHE A 57 -4.25 -7.97 8.01
CA PHE A 57 -4.04 -7.78 6.59
C PHE A 57 -5.34 -7.38 5.89
N ALA A 58 -5.34 -6.18 5.30
CA ALA A 58 -6.44 -5.69 4.48
C ALA A 58 -5.91 -4.93 3.26
N VAL A 59 -6.49 -5.19 2.08
CA VAL A 59 -6.22 -4.39 0.88
C VAL A 59 -7.12 -3.16 0.90
N THR A 60 -6.52 -1.99 1.08
CA THR A 60 -7.22 -0.69 1.11
C THR A 60 -7.40 -0.09 -0.29
N GLY A 61 -6.72 -0.67 -1.30
CA GLY A 61 -6.87 -0.35 -2.72
C GLY A 61 -5.84 0.67 -3.21
N ALA A 62 -6.04 1.21 -4.41
CA ALA A 62 -5.17 2.28 -4.92
C ALA A 62 -5.53 3.62 -4.26
N ARG A 63 -4.80 4.01 -3.21
CA ARG A 63 -4.84 5.37 -2.69
C ARG A 63 -4.19 6.29 -3.72
N LEU A 64 -4.95 7.26 -4.22
CA LEU A 64 -4.38 8.42 -4.91
C LEU A 64 -3.26 8.95 -4.01
N PRO A 65 -2.05 9.24 -4.54
CA PRO A 65 -1.02 9.88 -3.73
C PRO A 65 -1.66 11.08 -3.03
N PRO A 66 -1.34 11.34 -1.74
CA PRO A 66 -1.81 12.58 -1.11
C PRO A 66 -1.45 13.68 -2.11
N SER A 67 -2.45 14.41 -2.61
CA SER A 67 -2.19 15.55 -3.46
C SER A 67 -1.24 16.42 -2.65
N ASP A 68 0.03 16.44 -3.03
CA ASP A 68 1.05 17.27 -2.39
C ASP A 68 0.59 18.73 -2.56
N GLU A 69 -0.24 19.22 -1.63
CA GLU A 69 -0.42 20.63 -1.33
C GLU A 69 0.85 21.13 -0.61
N ARG A 70 2.02 20.86 -1.22
CA ARG A 70 3.33 21.29 -0.74
C ARG A 70 4.10 21.95 -1.88
N ALA A 71 3.41 22.76 -2.69
CA ALA A 71 4.07 23.67 -3.64
C ALA A 71 3.18 24.83 -4.10
N THR A 72 2.42 25.48 -3.22
CA THR A 72 1.90 26.83 -3.51
C THR A 72 2.29 27.79 -2.41
N LEU A 73 3.60 27.93 -2.17
CA LEU A 73 4.13 29.12 -1.51
C LEU A 73 5.49 29.47 -2.13
N THR A 74 5.46 29.84 -3.40
CA THR A 74 6.53 30.68 -3.95
C THR A 74 5.92 31.75 -4.84
N ASP A 75 6.38 32.96 -4.60
CA ASP A 75 6.08 34.19 -5.30
C ASP A 75 4.74 34.90 -5.03
N SER A 76 4.77 35.76 -4.01
CA SER A 76 4.11 37.07 -4.11
C SER A 76 4.99 38.10 -3.44
N ARG A 77 5.93 38.62 -4.23
CA ARG A 77 6.51 39.95 -3.98
C ARG A 77 5.41 40.98 -4.18
N HIS A 78 5.13 41.77 -3.16
CA HIS A 78 4.68 43.15 -3.31
C HIS A 78 5.42 44.02 -2.30
#